data_AF-A0A377YUA6-F1
#
_entry.id   AF-A0A377YUA6-F1
#
_cell.length_a   1.000
_cell.length_b   1.000
_cell.length_c   1.000
_cell.angle_alpha   90.00
_cell.angle_beta   90.00
_cell.angle_gamma   90.00
#
_symmetry.space_group_name_H-M   'P 1'
#
loop_
_entity.id
_entity.type
_entity.pdbx_description
1 polymer ?
#
loop_
_entity_poly.entity_id
_entity_poly.type
_entity_poly.pdbx_seq_one_letter_code
_entity_poly.pdbx_strand_id
1 'polypeptide(L)' 'MKIPAIFPVLVMGLSSFFVSQQAMAHAHLKTAVPADKAELTESPKQLALSFTESLEPSFSKAELKNADGR' A
#
# COMPACT_ATOMS: atom_id res chain seq x y z
N MET A 1 -21.32 -7.60 -44.59
CA MET A 1 -21.30 -8.18 -43.23
C MET A 1 -21.81 -7.13 -42.24
N LYS A 2 -22.93 -7.38 -41.56
CA LYS A 2 -23.44 -6.49 -40.50
C LYS A 2 -22.77 -6.89 -39.19
N ILE A 3 -21.95 -6.01 -38.61
CA ILE A 3 -21.34 -6.24 -37.28
C ILE A 3 -22.49 -6.28 -36.27
N PRO A 4 -22.65 -7.38 -35.51
CA PRO A 4 -23.75 -7.49 -34.57
C PRO A 4 -23.52 -6.52 -33.41
N ALA A 5 -24.57 -5.84 -32.95
CA ALA A 5 -24.49 -4.77 -31.94
C ALA A 5 -23.85 -5.19 -30.60
N ILE A 6 -23.74 -6.49 -30.36
CA ILE A 6 -23.07 -7.12 -29.20
C ILE A 6 -21.54 -7.04 -29.27
N PHE A 7 -20.97 -7.00 -30.48
CA PHE A 7 -19.51 -6.96 -30.68
C PHE A 7 -18.86 -5.69 -30.11
N PRO A 8 -19.34 -4.46 -30.38
CA PRO A 8 -18.76 -3.25 -29.78
C PRO A 8 -18.96 -3.20 -28.26
N VAL A 9 -20.08 -3.72 -27.74
CA VAL A 9 -20.34 -3.78 -26.28
C VAL A 9 -19.36 -4.70 -25.58
N LEU A 10 -19.07 -5.86 -26.17
CA LEU A 10 -18.09 -6.81 -25.63
C LEU A 10 -16.67 -6.22 -25.65
N VAL A 11 -16.28 -5.57 -26.74
CA VAL A 11 -14.97 -4.90 -26.85
C VAL A 11 -14.83 -3.79 -25.82
N MET A 12 -15.84 -2.93 -25.66
CA MET A 12 -15.81 -1.84 -24.69
C MET A 12 -15.80 -2.35 -23.24
N GLY A 13 -16.54 -3.42 -22.95
CA GLY A 13 -16.53 -4.09 -21.64
C GLY A 13 -15.16 -4.69 -21.30
N LEU A 14 -14.56 -5.45 -22.22
CA LEU A 14 -13.23 -6.03 -22.01
C LEU A 14 -12.14 -4.95 -21.86
N SER A 15 -12.21 -3.89 -22.66
CA SER A 15 -11.28 -2.76 -22.59
C SER A 15 -11.28 -2.11 -21.19
N SER A 16 -12.42 -2.08 -20.52
CA SER A 16 -12.57 -1.47 -19.19
C SER A 16 -11.75 -2.20 -18.11
N PHE A 17 -11.60 -3.53 -18.21
CA PHE A 17 -10.76 -4.32 -17.28
C PHE A 17 -9.27 -4.05 -17.46
N PHE A 18 -8.83 -3.68 -18.66
CA PHE A 18 -7.42 -3.32 -18.91
C PHE A 18 -7.07 -1.90 -18.44
N VAL A 19 -8.08 -1.06 -18.20
CA VAL A 19 -7.91 0.33 -17.71
C VAL A 19 -8.13 0.43 -16.20
N SER A 20 -8.80 -0.54 -15.56
CA SER A 20 -8.98 -0.55 -14.11
C SER A 20 -7.65 -0.82 -13.39
N GLN A 21 -7.10 0.18 -12.73
CA GLN A 21 -5.98 0.00 -11.81
C GLN A 21 -6.46 -0.71 -10.54
N GLN A 22 -5.66 -1.63 -10.02
CA GLN A 22 -5.90 -2.22 -8.70
C GLN A 22 -5.69 -1.13 -7.64
N ALA A 23 -6.77 -0.66 -7.03
CA ALA A 23 -6.68 0.19 -5.84
C ALA A 23 -6.41 -0.73 -4.63
N MET A 24 -5.33 -0.50 -3.88
CA MET A 24 -5.16 -1.16 -2.60
C MET A 24 -6.11 -0.47 -1.62
N ALA A 25 -6.95 -1.23 -0.92
CA ALA A 25 -7.89 -0.62 0.02
C ALA A 25 -7.17 0.06 1.20
N HIS A 26 -5.92 -0.34 1.48
CA HIS A 26 -5.14 0.12 2.63
C HIS A 26 -3.65 0.24 2.32
N ALA A 27 -3.00 1.26 2.87
CA ALA A 27 -1.56 1.42 2.89
C ALA A 27 -0.93 0.39 3.85
N HIS A 28 -0.29 -0.65 3.29
CA HIS A 28 0.39 -1.68 4.08
C HIS A 28 1.83 -1.28 4.35
N LEU A 29 2.39 -1.67 5.50
CA LEU A 29 3.81 -1.50 5.77
C LEU A 29 4.62 -2.33 4.77
N LYS A 30 5.49 -1.67 4.03
CA LYS A 30 6.36 -2.28 3.01
C LYS A 30 7.75 -2.57 3.56
N THR A 31 8.35 -1.61 4.26
CA THR A 31 9.67 -1.73 4.89
C THR A 31 9.75 -0.92 6.18
N ALA A 32 10.56 -1.39 7.12
CA ALA A 32 10.91 -0.67 8.34
C ALA A 32 12.44 -0.59 8.49
N VAL A 33 12.93 0.54 8.98
CA VAL A 33 14.33 0.72 9.39
C VAL A 33 14.34 1.32 10.79
N PRO A 34 14.93 0.63 11.80
CA PRO A 34 15.47 -0.74 11.76
C PRO A 34 14.44 -1.80 11.35
N ALA A 35 14.91 -2.95 10.85
CA ALA A 35 14.03 -4.06 10.48
C ALA A 35 13.33 -4.64 11.72
N ASP A 36 12.18 -5.29 11.52
CA ASP A 36 11.49 -5.99 12.61
C ASP A 36 12.44 -6.99 13.29
N LYS A 37 12.45 -6.98 14.62
CA LYS A 37 13.35 -7.79 15.48
C LYS A 37 14.85 -7.61 15.22
N ALA A 38 15.26 -6.49 14.63
CA ALA A 38 16.69 -6.20 14.48
C ALA A 38 17.37 -6.07 15.86
N GLU A 39 18.47 -6.79 16.04
CA GLU A 39 19.38 -6.58 17.16
C GLU A 39 20.34 -5.44 16.81
N LEU A 40 20.36 -4.41 17.65
CA LEU A 40 21.17 -3.22 17.43
C LEU A 40 22.23 -3.13 18.51
N THR A 41 23.46 -2.81 18.10
CA THR A 41 24.56 -2.54 19.03
C THR A 41 24.47 -1.15 19.66
N GLU A 42 23.67 -0.26 19.06
CA GLU A 42 23.47 1.13 19.49
C GLU A 42 22.02 1.57 19.30
N SER A 43 21.61 2.62 20.01
CA SER A 43 20.25 3.17 19.89
C SER A 43 20.06 3.92 18.55
N PRO A 44 18.97 3.64 17.79
CA PRO A 44 18.72 4.32 16.52
C PRO A 44 18.23 5.75 16.76
N LYS A 45 18.71 6.70 15.94
CA LYS A 45 18.28 8.11 15.99
C LYS A 45 16.90 8.34 15.38
N GLN A 46 16.41 7.41 14.55
CA GLN A 46 15.13 7.51 13.86
C GLN A 46 14.54 6.12 13.58
N LEU A 47 13.22 6.08 13.44
CA LEU A 47 12.47 4.95 12.89
C LEU A 47 11.86 5.41 11.56
N ALA A 48 12.09 4.66 10.48
CA ALA A 48 11.53 4.94 9.16
C ALA A 48 10.61 3.81 8.73
N LEU A 49 9.34 4.14 8.47
CA LEU A 49 8.31 3.22 8.01
C LEU A 49 7.89 3.65 6.60
N SER A 50 8.03 2.76 5.62
CA SER A 50 7.56 3.00 4.25
C SER A 50 6.35 2.14 3.96
N PHE A 51 5.34 2.72 3.34
CA PHE A 51 4.08 2.06 3.04
C PHE A 51 3.90 1.84 1.54
N THR A 52 2.98 0.94 1.16
CA THR A 52 2.66 0.67 -0.25
C THR A 52 1.98 1.85 -0.94
N GLU A 53 1.35 2.73 -0.17
CA GLU A 53 0.71 3.96 -0.64
C GLU A 53 1.08 5.13 0.28
N SER A 54 0.84 6.36 -0.17
CA SER A 54 1.07 7.56 0.63
C SER A 54 0.11 7.63 1.82
N LEU A 55 0.63 8.03 2.96
CA LEU A 55 -0.15 8.34 4.15
C LEU A 55 -0.28 9.85 4.32
N GLU A 56 -1.40 10.29 4.91
CA GLU A 56 -1.55 11.65 5.43
C GLU A 56 -1.04 11.68 6.89
N PRO A 57 0.10 12.33 7.17
CA PRO A 57 0.72 12.28 8.50
C PRO A 57 -0.18 12.83 9.60
N SER A 58 -0.97 13.86 9.29
CA SER A 58 -1.87 14.53 10.26
C SER A 58 -2.98 13.61 10.77
N PHE A 59 -3.31 12.55 10.01
CA PHE A 59 -4.33 11.55 10.36
C PHE A 59 -3.73 10.17 10.67
N SER A 60 -2.40 10.07 10.74
CA SER A 60 -1.68 8.83 11.03
C SER A 60 -1.12 8.85 12.46
N LYS A 61 -1.04 7.68 13.10
CA LYS A 61 -0.49 7.54 14.46
C LYS A 61 0.55 6.43 14.52
N ALA A 62 1.57 6.64 15.33
CA ALA A 62 2.55 5.62 15.71
C ALA A 62 2.79 5.71 17.22
N GLU A 63 2.93 4.55 17.86
CA GLU A 63 3.27 4.43 19.28
C GLU A 63 4.59 3.69 19.40
N LEU A 64 5.53 4.25 20.16
CA LEU A 64 6.76 3.57 20.53
C LEU A 64 6.62 3.07 21.96
N LYS A 65 6.81 1.76 22.16
CA LYS A 65 6.71 1.12 23.48
C LYS A 65 8.04 0.52 23.88
N ASN A 66 8.35 0.58 25.16
CA ASN A 66 9.47 -0.15 25.75
C ASN A 66 9.11 -1.63 26.01
N ALA A 67 10.05 -2.39 26.58
CA ALA A 67 9.84 -3.80 26.90
C ALA A 67 8.70 -4.06 27.92
N ASP A 68 8.37 -3.08 28.75
CA ASP A 68 7.26 -3.14 29.71
C ASP A 68 5.91 -2.76 29.08
N GLY A 69 5.89 -2.44 27.78
CA GLY A 69 4.69 -2.04 27.04
C GLY A 69 4.24 -0.60 27.29
N ARG A 70 5.10 0.22 27.90
CA ARG A 70 4.85 1.65 28.14
C ARG A 70 5.34 2.52 27.01
#